data_AF-A0A2H5WRQ5-F1
#
_entry.id   AF-A0A2H5WRQ5-F1
#
_cell.length_a   1.000
_cell.length_b   1.000
_cell.length_c   1.000
_cell.angle_alpha   90.00
_cell.angle_beta   90.00
_cell.angle_gamma   90.00
#
_symmetry.space_group_name_H-M   'P 1'
#
loop_
_entity.id
_entity.type
_entity.pdbx_description
1 polymer ?
#
loop_
_entity_poly.entity_id
_entity_poly.type
_entity_poly.pdbx_seq_one_letter_code
_entity_poly.pdbx_strand_id
1 'polypeptide(L)'
;METAIRLRTTVLKGNRIEITHPQLPEGADVELIVLVEEPSRARKTLYQRFLENPAEQSPQAVATWEEYEQLLREERLQWDG
;
A
#
# COMPACT_ATOMS: atom_id res chain seq x y z
N MET A 1 -9.99 11.09 35.72
CA MET A 1 -10.02 12.07 34.62
C MET A 1 -9.60 11.35 33.36
N GLU A 2 -10.51 11.13 32.42
CA GLU A 2 -10.09 10.75 31.06
C GLU A 2 -9.39 11.95 30.45
N THR A 3 -8.14 11.77 30.03
CA THR A 3 -7.27 12.86 29.57
C THR A 3 -7.44 13.17 28.08
N ALA A 4 -8.14 12.31 27.33
CA ALA A 4 -8.41 12.52 25.91
C ALA A 4 -9.63 11.72 25.45
N ILE A 5 -10.44 12.31 24.58
CA ILE A 5 -11.59 11.65 23.92
C ILE A 5 -11.13 11.20 22.52
N ARG A 6 -11.11 9.89 22.26
CA ARG A 6 -10.82 9.34 20.92
C ARG A 6 -12.10 8.92 20.22
N LEU A 7 -12.45 9.60 19.13
CA LEU A 7 -13.63 9.33 18.31
C LEU A 7 -13.21 8.99 16.88
N ARG A 8 -13.83 7.96 16.29
CA ARG A 8 -13.73 7.67 14.86
C ARG A 8 -15.01 8.13 14.20
N THR A 9 -14.91 8.99 13.21
CA THR A 9 -16.06 9.54 12.48
C THR A 9 -15.72 9.70 11.00
N THR A 10 -16.76 9.90 10.19
CA THR A 10 -16.64 10.09 8.74
C THR A 10 -16.79 11.56 8.42
N VAL A 11 -16.04 12.04 7.42
CA VAL A 11 -16.18 13.41 6.91
C VAL A 11 -17.51 13.54 6.17
N LEU A 12 -18.35 14.46 6.61
CA LEU A 12 -19.63 14.79 5.99
C LEU A 12 -19.42 15.64 4.72
N LYS A 13 -20.50 15.79 3.94
CA LYS A 13 -20.50 16.67 2.75
C LYS A 13 -20.02 18.07 3.11
N GLY A 14 -19.19 18.64 2.23
CA GLY A 14 -18.59 19.96 2.45
C GLY A 14 -17.39 19.95 3.41
N ASN A 15 -16.68 18.82 3.52
CA ASN A 15 -15.46 18.69 4.34
C ASN A 15 -15.70 18.98 5.83
N ARG A 16 -16.85 18.55 6.36
CA ARG A 16 -17.30 18.87 7.71
C ARG A 16 -17.20 17.66 8.64
N ILE A 17 -16.78 17.90 9.88
CA ILE A 17 -16.79 16.92 10.96
C ILE A 17 -17.65 17.49 12.09
N GLU A 18 -18.58 16.69 12.62
CA GLU A 18 -19.41 17.04 13.78
C GLU A 18 -19.10 16.09 14.93
N ILE A 19 -18.82 16.65 16.11
CA ILE A 19 -18.45 15.93 17.32
C ILE A 19 -19.37 16.37 18.46
N THR A 20 -20.10 15.42 19.04
CA THR A 20 -20.93 15.63 20.23
C THR A 20 -20.55 14.59 21.27
N HIS A 21 -20.17 15.03 22.47
CA HIS A 21 -19.78 14.13 23.55
C HIS A 21 -20.25 14.67 24.90
N PRO A 22 -20.91 13.86 25.75
CA PRO A 22 -21.51 14.33 27.01
C PRO A 22 -20.50 14.81 28.05
N GLN A 23 -19.22 14.43 27.90
CA GLN A 23 -18.14 14.87 28.79
C GLN A 23 -17.49 16.19 28.37
N LEU A 24 -17.89 16.79 27.24
CA LEU A 24 -17.38 18.10 26.82
C LEU A 24 -18.15 19.20 27.54
N PRO A 25 -17.53 19.94 28.48
CA PRO A 25 -18.20 21.02 29.18
C PRO A 25 -18.43 22.21 28.23
N GLU A 26 -19.54 22.91 28.40
CA GLU A 26 -19.79 24.16 27.68
C GLU A 26 -18.73 25.21 28.05
N GLY A 27 -18.18 25.89 27.04
CA GLY A 27 -17.17 26.93 27.21
C GLY A 27 -15.76 26.43 27.56
N ALA A 28 -15.50 25.12 27.55
CA ALA A 28 -14.16 24.59 27.74
C ALA A 28 -13.29 24.79 26.50
N ASP A 29 -12.03 25.15 26.71
CA ASP A 29 -11.01 25.15 25.66
C ASP A 29 -10.64 23.71 25.29
N VAL A 30 -10.73 23.38 24.01
CA VAL A 30 -10.44 22.05 23.48
C VAL A 30 -9.48 22.11 22.30
N GLU A 31 -8.58 21.14 22.23
CA GLU A 31 -7.70 20.92 21.08
C GLU A 31 -8.20 19.72 20.27
N LEU A 32 -8.25 19.87 18.94
CA LEU A 32 -8.69 18.81 18.02
C LEU A 32 -7.51 18.32 17.18
N ILE A 33 -7.19 17.03 17.29
CA ILE A 33 -6.20 16.35 16.45
C ILE A 33 -6.95 15.49 15.43
N VAL A 34 -6.88 15.87 14.15
CA VAL A 34 -7.54 15.14 13.06
C VAL A 34 -6.51 14.25 12.36
N LEU A 35 -6.73 12.94 12.44
CA LEU A 35 -5.97 11.93 11.71
C LEU A 35 -6.79 11.47 10.52
N VAL A 36 -6.37 11.86 9.31
CA VAL A 36 -6.96 11.35 8.08
C VAL A 36 -6.36 9.99 7.82
N GLU A 37 -7.17 8.93 7.88
CA GLU A 37 -6.74 7.63 7.40
C GLU A 37 -6.53 7.74 5.89
N GLU A 38 -5.28 7.55 5.44
CA GLU A 38 -5.06 7.28 4.03
C GLU A 38 -5.90 6.05 3.68
N PRO A 39 -6.69 6.09 2.58
CA PRO A 39 -7.35 4.89 2.11
C PRO A 39 -6.27 3.85 1.99
N SER A 40 -6.35 2.78 2.81
CA SER A 40 -5.31 1.77 2.86
C SER A 40 -5.02 1.43 1.41
N ARG A 41 -3.83 1.75 0.89
CA ARG A 41 -3.44 1.32 -0.45
C ARG A 41 -3.73 -0.16 -0.43
N ALA A 42 -4.79 -0.57 -1.14
CA ALA A 42 -5.25 -1.94 -1.09
C ALA A 42 -3.99 -2.77 -1.33
N ARG A 43 -3.71 -3.73 -0.43
CA ARG A 43 -2.48 -4.53 -0.55
C ARG A 43 -2.52 -5.18 -1.93
N LYS A 44 -1.81 -4.58 -2.88
CA LYS A 44 -1.82 -5.06 -4.25
C LYS A 44 -1.20 -6.45 -4.21
N THR A 45 -1.90 -7.42 -4.77
CA THR A 45 -1.33 -8.74 -4.97
C THR A 45 -0.09 -8.62 -5.88
N LEU A 46 0.83 -9.57 -5.81
CA LEU A 46 1.97 -9.61 -6.72
C LEU A 46 1.51 -9.52 -8.18
N TYR A 47 0.43 -10.22 -8.53
CA TYR A 47 -0.17 -10.18 -9.86
C TYR A 47 -0.65 -8.78 -10.27
N GLN A 48 -1.36 -8.07 -9.40
CA GLN A 48 -1.78 -6.68 -9.67
C GLN A 48 -0.58 -5.75 -9.85
N ARG A 49 0.50 -5.96 -9.11
CA ARG A 49 1.74 -5.19 -9.30
C ARG A 49 2.41 -5.49 -10.65
N PHE A 50 2.40 -6.74 -11.10
CA PHE A 50 2.94 -7.12 -12.41
C PHE A 50 2.12 -6.56 -13.58
N LEU A 51 0.80 -6.41 -13.43
CA LEU A 51 -0.04 -5.83 -14.48
C LEU A 51 0.11 -4.30 -14.59
N GLU A 52 0.28 -3.61 -13.47
CA GLU A 52 0.45 -2.15 -13.45
C GLU A 52 1.85 -1.71 -13.83
N ASN A 53 2.83 -2.57 -13.57
CA ASN A 53 4.21 -2.39 -13.95
C ASN A 53 4.62 -3.64 -14.73
N PRO A 54 4.05 -3.84 -15.95
CA PRO A 54 4.57 -4.87 -16.84
C PRO A 54 6.06 -4.57 -16.93
N ALA A 55 6.90 -5.57 -16.73
CA ALA A 55 8.35 -5.38 -16.74
C ALA A 55 8.76 -4.87 -18.13
N GLU A 56 8.66 -3.56 -18.37
CA GLU A 56 8.92 -2.98 -19.68
C GLU A 56 10.40 -3.13 -20.03
N GLN A 57 11.25 -3.40 -19.04
CA GLN A 57 12.68 -3.56 -19.20
C GLN A 57 13.27 -4.47 -18.10
N SER A 58 12.64 -5.63 -17.79
CA SER A 58 13.46 -6.65 -17.13
C SER A 58 14.60 -6.96 -18.08
N PRO A 59 15.89 -6.91 -17.66
CA PRO A 59 16.96 -7.39 -18.50
C PRO A 59 16.61 -8.84 -18.83
N GLN A 60 16.16 -9.09 -20.07
CA GLN A 60 15.99 -10.45 -20.53
C GLN A 60 17.38 -11.07 -20.40
N ALA A 61 17.47 -12.21 -19.71
CA ALA A 61 18.76 -12.88 -19.49
C ALA A 61 19.49 -13.13 -20.82
N VAL A 62 18.71 -13.24 -21.91
CA VAL A 62 19.16 -13.38 -23.29
C VAL A 62 18.17 -12.66 -24.22
N ALA A 63 18.63 -12.31 -25.42
CA ALA A 63 17.81 -11.60 -26.40
C ALA A 63 16.88 -12.54 -27.19
N THR A 64 17.22 -13.83 -27.27
CA THR A 64 16.49 -14.83 -28.07
C THR A 64 16.26 -16.13 -27.31
N TRP A 65 15.28 -16.90 -27.78
CA TRP A 65 15.00 -18.22 -27.23
C TRP A 65 16.10 -19.24 -27.53
N GLU A 66 16.78 -19.12 -28.69
CA GLU A 66 17.89 -20.01 -29.02
C GLU A 66 19.08 -19.82 -28.08
N GLU A 67 19.40 -18.59 -27.69
CA GLU A 67 20.43 -18.28 -26.70
C GLU A 67 20.09 -18.89 -25.33
N TYR A 68 18.81 -18.83 -24.93
CA TYR A 68 18.35 -19.45 -23.68
C TYR A 68 18.56 -20.97 -23.68
N GLU A 69 18.18 -21.63 -24.77
CA GLU A 69 18.34 -23.08 -24.95
C GLU A 69 19.81 -23.52 -25.04
N GLN A 70 20.71 -22.64 -25.47
CA GLN A 70 22.15 -22.90 -25.44
C GLN A 70 22.68 -22.84 -24.00
N LEU A 71 22.36 -21.76 -23.25
CA LEU A 71 22.75 -21.64 -21.85
C LEU A 71 22.25 -22.80 -21.01
N LEU A 72 20.98 -23.20 -21.17
CA LEU A 72 20.40 -24.31 -20.42
C LEU A 72 21.11 -25.64 -20.70
N ARG A 73 21.56 -25.86 -21.95
CA ARG A 73 22.34 -27.03 -22.33
C ARG A 73 23.74 -27.02 -21.73
N GLU A 74 24.40 -25.87 -21.73
CA GLU A 74 25.72 -25.69 -21.12
C GLU A 74 25.66 -25.91 -19.60
N GLU A 75 24.68 -25.32 -18.91
CA GLU A 75 24.48 -25.54 -17.48
C GLU A 75 24.23 -27.02 -17.17
N ARG A 76 23.38 -27.70 -17.95
CA ARG A 76 23.12 -29.13 -17.76
C ARG A 76 24.39 -29.97 -17.91
N LEU A 77 25.21 -29.68 -18.92
CA LEU A 77 26.48 -30.39 -19.12
C LEU A 77 27.47 -30.17 -17.97
N GLN A 78 27.45 -29.01 -17.32
CA GLN A 78 28.28 -28.73 -16.14
C GLN A 78 27.82 -29.49 -14.89
N TRP A 79 26.55 -29.90 -14.83
CA TRP A 79 26.00 -30.65 -13.70
C TRP A 79 26.19 -32.17 -13.87
N ASP A 80 26.27 -32.64 -15.11
CA ASP A 80 26.42 -34.05 -15.46
C ASP A 80 27.89 -34.53 -15.55
N GLY A 81 28.88 -33.65 -15.31
CA GLY A 81 30.33 -33.93 -15.34
C GLY A 81 30.97 -33.97 -13.96
#